data_AF-A0A7C1XXD5-F1
#
_entry.id   AF-A0A7C1XXD5-F1
#
_cell.length_a   1.000
_cell.length_b   1.000
_cell.length_c   1.000
_cell.angle_alpha   90.00
_cell.angle_beta   90.00
_cell.angle_gamma   90.00
#
_symmetry.space_group_name_H-M   'P 1'
#
loop_
_entity.id
_entity.type
_entity.pdbx_description
1 polymer ?
#
loop_
_entity_poly.entity_id
_entity_poly.type
_entity_poly.pdbx_seq_one_letter_code
_entity_poly.pdbx_strand_id
1 'polypeptide(L)' 'MDVIYTLIPGMIFLGLITVGILIWAVKKGQYEDMDGEANRILMDDDDPLLPENQKTDRRNWPDADEDNGVSDKG' A
#
# COMPACT_ATOMS: atom_id res chain seq x y z
N MET A 1 -31.25 -35.42 19.91
CA MET A 1 -31.58 -34.18 19.17
C MET A 1 -30.88 -32.99 19.85
N ASP A 2 -29.62 -33.19 20.26
CA ASP A 2 -29.06 -32.36 21.34
C ASP A 2 -28.06 -31.34 20.83
N VAL A 3 -27.50 -31.59 19.65
CA VAL A 3 -26.51 -30.71 19.01
C VAL A 3 -27.08 -29.33 18.68
N ILE A 4 -28.39 -29.24 18.41
CA ILE A 4 -29.04 -27.95 18.10
C ILE A 4 -29.01 -26.99 19.30
N TYR A 5 -29.02 -27.53 20.52
CA TYR A 5 -29.00 -26.72 21.75
C TYR A 5 -27.63 -26.10 22.01
N THR A 6 -26.55 -26.64 21.43
CA THR A 6 -25.22 -26.03 21.49
C THR A 6 -24.92 -25.19 20.26
N LEU A 7 -25.42 -25.59 19.08
CA LEU A 7 -25.17 -24.89 17.82
C LEU A 7 -25.85 -23.51 17.75
N ILE A 8 -27.12 -23.42 18.14
CA ILE A 8 -27.90 -22.17 18.08
C ILE A 8 -27.24 -21.07 18.94
N PRO A 9 -26.97 -21.29 20.25
CA PRO A 9 -26.30 -20.27 21.05
C PRO A 9 -24.84 -20.04 20.60
N GLY A 10 -24.15 -21.06 20.10
CA GLY A 10 -22.80 -20.92 19.55
C GLY A 10 -22.75 -19.95 18.37
N MET A 11 -23.69 -20.06 17.43
CA MET A 11 -23.79 -19.15 16.29
C MET A 11 -24.19 -17.73 16.69
N ILE A 12 -25.11 -17.58 17.64
CA ILE A 12 -25.49 -16.26 18.16
C ILE A 12 -24.28 -15.60 18.83
N PHE A 13 -23.54 -16.35 19.64
CA PHE A 13 -22.34 -15.84 20.31
C PHE A 13 -21.25 -15.42 19.32
N LEU A 14 -21.00 -16.24 18.29
CA LEU A 14 -20.06 -15.90 17.23
C LEU A 14 -20.50 -14.63 16.48
N GLY A 15 -21.79 -14.52 16.15
CA GLY A 15 -22.34 -13.33 15.52
C GLY A 15 -22.17 -12.06 16.36
N LEU A 16 -22.40 -12.16 17.68
CA LEU A 16 -22.19 -11.04 18.61
C LEU A 16 -20.71 -10.63 18.67
N ILE A 17 -19.78 -11.60 18.67
CA ILE A 17 -18.34 -11.30 18.60
C ILE A 17 -18.01 -10.54 17.31
N THR A 18 -18.48 -11.04 16.16
CA THR A 18 -18.23 -10.39 14.87
C THR A 18 -18.75 -8.96 14.84
N VAL A 19 -19.98 -8.73 15.29
CA VAL A 19 -20.56 -7.38 15.36
C VAL A 19 -19.79 -6.49 16.35
N GLY A 20 -19.38 -7.03 17.50
CA GLY A 20 -18.57 -6.31 18.47
C GLY A 20 -17.21 -5.86 17.92
N ILE A 21 -16.53 -6.74 17.17
CA ILE A 21 -15.28 -6.42 16.48
C ILE A 21 -15.50 -5.34 15.41
N LEU A 22 -16.57 -5.44 14.62
CA LEU A 22 -16.89 -4.42 13.60
C LEU A 22 -17.16 -3.05 14.22
N ILE A 23 -17.97 -2.99 15.28
CA ILE A 23 -18.25 -1.72 15.99
C ILE A 23 -16.95 -1.15 16.58
N TRP A 24 -16.09 -2.00 17.15
CA TRP A 24 -14.80 -1.57 17.65
C TRP A 24 -13.88 -1.02 16.55
N ALA A 25 -13.80 -1.70 15.39
CA ALA A 25 -13.00 -1.27 14.25
C ALA A 25 -13.46 0.08 13.69
N VAL A 26 -14.78 0.28 13.58
CA VAL A 26 -15.39 1.57 13.20
C VAL A 26 -15.02 2.65 14.20
N LYS A 27 -15.18 2.39 15.50
CA LYS A 27 -14.80 3.36 16.57
C LYS A 27 -13.30 3.65 16.62
N LYS A 28 -12.46 2.75 16.11
CA LYS A 28 -11.00 2.92 16.05
C LYS A 28 -10.56 3.83 14.89
N GLY A 29 -11.48 4.32 14.07
CA GLY A 29 -11.17 5.22 12.97
C GLY A 29 -10.39 4.57 11.82
N GLN A 30 -10.38 3.23 11.69
CA GLN A 30 -9.66 2.55 10.60
C GLN A 30 -10.17 2.91 9.19
N TYR A 31 -11.35 3.53 9.09
CA TYR A 31 -11.92 3.98 7.82
C TYR A 31 -11.57 5.44 7.48
N GLU A 32 -10.93 6.17 8.39
CA GLU A 32 -10.56 7.58 8.18
C GLU A 32 -9.35 7.71 7.23
N ASP A 33 -8.50 6.68 7.14
CA ASP A 33 -7.30 6.67 6.28
C ASP A 33 -7.59 6.19 4.84
N MET A 34 -8.81 5.72 4.55
CA MET A 34 -9.23 5.33 3.19
C MET A 34 -9.41 6.54 2.25
N ASP A 35 -9.65 7.73 2.82
CA ASP A 35 -9.83 8.97 2.05
C ASP A 35 -8.50 9.43 1.43
N GLY A 36 -7.38 9.15 2.10
CA GLY A 36 -6.03 9.53 1.64
C GLY A 36 -5.43 8.62 0.56
N GLU A 37 -5.82 7.35 0.47
CA GLU A 37 -5.44 6.46 -0.65
C GLU A 37 -6.28 6.73 -1.91
N ALA A 38 -7.59 6.96 -1.76
CA ALA A 38 -8.47 7.30 -2.89
C ALA A 38 -8.07 8.61 -3.59
N ASN A 39 -7.57 9.58 -2.81
CA ASN A 39 -7.09 10.85 -3.35
C ASN A 39 -5.81 10.70 -4.20
N ARG A 40 -4.95 9.72 -3.88
CA ARG A 40 -3.73 9.44 -4.66
C ARG A 40 -4.04 8.80 -6.01
N ILE A 41 -4.96 7.82 -6.06
CA ILE A 41 -5.29 7.15 -7.33
C ILE A 41 -5.99 8.07 -8.35
N LEU A 42 -6.66 9.13 -7.89
CA LEU A 42 -7.35 10.10 -8.75
C LEU A 42 -6.47 11.31 -9.13
N MET A 43 -5.41 11.59 -8.37
CA MET A 43 -4.49 12.72 -8.59
C MET A 43 -3.14 12.30 -9.18
N ASP A 44 -2.80 11.01 -9.16
CA ASP A 44 -1.58 10.45 -9.77
C ASP A 44 -1.57 10.57 -11.32
N ASP A 45 -2.70 10.86 -11.95
CA ASP A 45 -2.79 11.12 -13.40
C ASP A 45 -2.35 12.56 -13.78
N ASP A 46 -2.23 13.49 -12.81
CA ASP A 46 -1.98 14.92 -13.03
C ASP A 46 -0.71 15.46 -12.33
N ASP A 47 0.21 14.60 -11.85
CA ASP A 47 1.44 15.03 -11.17
C ASP A 47 2.70 14.96 -12.07
N PRO A 48 3.22 16.10 -12.60
CA PRO A 48 4.55 16.18 -13.21
C PRO A 48 5.71 16.23 -12.19
N LEU A 49 5.44 15.97 -10.90
CA LEU A 49 6.36 16.23 -9.78
C LEU A 49 6.57 14.99 -8.89
N LEU A 50 7.14 13.93 -9.46
CA LEU A 50 7.75 12.88 -8.63
C LEU A 50 8.85 13.52 -7.73
N PRO A 51 8.86 13.26 -6.41
CA PRO A 51 9.85 13.84 -5.52
C PRO A 51 11.28 13.39 -5.88
N GLU A 52 12.20 14.36 -5.92
CA GLU A 52 13.63 14.28 -6.23
C GLU A 52 14.43 13.23 -5.41
N ASN A 53 13.79 12.53 -4.46
CA ASN A 53 14.44 11.55 -3.57
C ASN A 53 14.70 10.18 -4.23
N GLN A 54 14.29 9.96 -5.49
CA GLN A 54 14.64 8.74 -6.23
C GLN A 54 15.84 8.90 -7.18
N LYS A 55 16.46 10.09 -7.28
CA LYS A 55 17.60 10.29 -8.21
C LYS A 55 18.96 9.86 -7.66
N THR A 56 19.08 9.53 -6.38
CA THR A 56 20.40 9.31 -5.76
C THR A 56 20.93 7.88 -5.79
N ASP A 57 20.15 6.89 -6.24
CA ASP A 57 20.62 5.49 -6.30
C ASP A 57 20.94 4.99 -7.73
N ARG A 58 21.09 5.91 -8.69
CA ARG A 58 21.57 5.60 -10.06
C ARG A 58 22.94 6.19 -10.40
N ARG A 59 23.70 6.67 -9.41
CA ARG A 59 25.05 7.23 -9.61
C ARG A 59 26.19 6.34 -9.13
N ASN A 60 25.90 5.14 -8.63
CA ASN A 60 26.93 4.16 -8.30
C ASN A 60 26.80 2.94 -9.22
N TRP A 61 26.91 3.17 -10.53
CA TRP A 61 27.29 2.12 -11.47
C TRP A 61 28.79 2.23 -11.68
N PRO A 62 29.61 1.34 -11.09
CA PRO A 62 31.04 1.29 -11.35
C PRO A 62 31.27 0.73 -12.75
N ASP A 63 32.12 1.44 -13.51
CA ASP A 63 32.78 0.96 -14.73
C ASP A 63 31.82 0.80 -15.95
N ALA A 64 32.17 1.17 -17.18
CA ALA A 64 33.45 1.21 -17.84
C ALA A 64 33.39 2.20 -19.04
N ASP A 65 34.54 2.41 -19.69
CA ASP A 65 34.67 2.92 -21.06
C ASP A 65 34.97 4.43 -21.25
N GLU A 66 36.02 4.96 -20.59
CA GLU A 66 36.80 6.06 -21.16
C GLU A 66 37.90 5.49 -22.10
N ASP A 67 37.49 5.04 -23.30
CA ASP A 67 38.40 4.80 -24.42
C ASP A 67 38.55 6.12 -25.22
N ASN A 68 39.64 6.83 -24.94
CA ASN A 68 40.03 8.06 -25.64
C ASN A 68 40.75 7.69 -26.94
N GLY A 69 40.02 7.60 -28.04
CA GLY A 69 40.57 7.30 -29.35
C GLY A 69 39.94 8.12 -30.48
N VAL A 70 40.81 8.75 -31.28
CA VAL A 70 40.57 9.27 -32.63
C VAL A 70 40.15 10.74 -32.74
N SER A 71 41.15 11.62 -32.71
CA SER A 71 41.18 12.80 -33.59
C SER A 71 41.91 12.42 -34.88
N ASP A 72 41.15 12.02 -35.88
CA ASP A 72 41.58 11.98 -37.29
C ASP A 72 40.73 12.98 -38.07
N LYS A 73 41.33 14.11 -38.45
CA LYS A 73 40.93 14.93 -39.60
C LYS A 73 42.18 15.63 -40.14
N GLY A 74 42.71 15.09 -41.24
CA GLY A 74 43.63 15.77 -42.16
C GLY A 74 42.91 16.74 -43.09
#